data_AF-A0A383XQH0-F1
#
_entry.id   AF-A0A383XQH0-F1
#
_cell.length_a   1.000
_cell.length_b   1.000
_cell.length_c   1.000
_cell.angle_alpha   90.00
_cell.angle_beta   90.00
_cell.angle_gamma   90.00
#
_symmetry.space_group_name_H-M   'P 1'
#
loop_
_entity.id
_entity.type
_entity.pdbx_description
1 polymer ?
#
loop_
_entity_poly.entity_id
_entity_poly.type
_entity_poly.pdbx_seq_one_letter_code
_entity_poly.pdbx_strand_id
1 'polypeptide(L)'
;MSLRYGHNHRGLVIEVDEERITENFPDIDFRDVDYQDEAHDHILDLLYTALKTGKPRHTHFLTQAVLIAAYYTKRKCWSYEEERRLVTPPDHIEESSGLLILPLPVSCVSGIISGYQAEPETVKLAKDLSTKIGCNYYHAVIGKSTAEPYFSDAKDNIFTFNNGTLSRAKSICKKCREPVSENVSICPWCSIDESHQRYAAGHNPMRVIDNFGLLQNYLQGMREIDEGRGH
;
A
#
# COMPACT_ATOMS: atom_id res chain seq x y z
N MET A 1 1.67 1.79 -3.37
CA MET A 1 2.48 2.39 -2.28
C MET A 1 2.26 1.64 -0.97
N SER A 2 3.14 0.69 -0.64
CA SER A 2 2.96 -0.16 0.54
C SER A 2 3.58 0.45 1.80
N LEU A 3 2.76 1.13 2.59
CA LEU A 3 3.10 1.60 3.96
C LEU A 3 3.08 0.46 5.00
N ARG A 4 2.96 -0.80 4.59
CA ARG A 4 2.75 -1.95 5.49
C ARG A 4 4.04 -2.49 6.12
N TYR A 5 5.20 -2.31 5.47
CA TYR A 5 6.46 -2.90 5.94
C TYR A 5 7.21 -2.04 6.98
N GLY A 6 6.80 -0.79 7.18
CA GLY A 6 7.38 0.08 8.21
C GLY A 6 6.71 -0.15 9.56
N HIS A 7 7.31 -0.98 10.42
CA HIS A 7 7.04 -1.13 11.87
C HIS A 7 5.71 -0.49 12.36
N ASN A 8 4.56 -1.12 12.07
CA ASN A 8 3.21 -0.64 12.43
C ASN A 8 2.83 0.79 11.96
N HIS A 9 3.10 1.14 10.70
CA HIS A 9 2.81 2.47 10.14
C HIS A 9 3.52 3.63 10.86
N ARG A 10 4.67 3.37 11.49
CA ARG A 10 5.49 4.41 12.15
C ARG A 10 6.59 4.99 11.24
N GLY A 11 6.84 4.31 10.11
CA GLY A 11 7.92 4.65 9.21
C GLY A 11 7.65 5.87 8.33
N LEU A 12 8.64 6.15 7.47
CA LEU A 12 8.56 7.10 6.37
C LEU A 12 8.58 6.35 5.04
N VAL A 13 7.91 6.90 4.05
CA VAL A 13 8.00 6.50 2.65
C VAL A 13 8.55 7.68 1.87
N ILE A 14 9.50 7.40 1.01
CA ILE A 14 10.05 8.36 0.05
C ILE A 14 9.42 8.02 -1.30
N GLU A 15 8.75 8.99 -1.88
CA GLU A 15 8.23 8.91 -3.24
C GLU A 15 9.30 9.45 -4.19
N VAL A 16 9.57 8.70 -5.25
CA VAL A 16 10.59 9.02 -6.24
C VAL A 16 9.99 9.13 -7.63
N ASP A 17 10.57 10.01 -8.43
CA ASP A 17 10.22 10.25 -9.82
C ASP A 17 11.05 9.32 -10.72
N GLU A 18 10.41 8.29 -11.27
CA GLU A 18 11.06 7.28 -12.12
C GLU A 18 11.64 7.88 -13.42
N GLU A 19 10.99 8.90 -13.98
CA GLU A 19 11.47 9.57 -15.20
C GLU A 19 12.80 10.29 -14.90
N ARG A 20 12.86 11.05 -13.80
CA ARG A 20 14.10 11.71 -13.37
C ARG A 20 15.20 10.73 -13.01
N ILE A 21 14.88 9.60 -12.39
CA ILE A 21 15.90 8.57 -12.11
C ILE A 21 16.46 8.03 -13.43
N THR A 22 15.60 7.71 -14.39
CA THR A 22 16.02 7.19 -15.70
C THR A 22 16.86 8.21 -16.49
N GLU A 23 16.57 9.51 -16.37
CA GLU A 23 17.39 10.58 -16.96
C GLU A 23 18.80 10.66 -16.35
N ASN A 24 18.94 10.41 -15.04
CA ASN A 24 20.23 10.43 -14.35
C ASN A 24 20.99 9.10 -14.48
N PHE A 25 20.25 8.00 -14.64
CA PHE A 25 20.76 6.62 -14.69
C PHE A 25 20.07 5.84 -15.82
N PRO A 26 20.53 5.99 -17.08
CA PRO A 26 19.84 5.45 -18.26
C PRO A 26 19.85 3.92 -18.37
N ASP A 27 20.65 3.25 -17.54
CA ASP A 27 20.82 1.81 -17.45
C ASP A 27 20.10 1.17 -16.24
N ILE A 28 19.37 1.97 -15.46
CA ILE A 28 18.44 1.48 -14.42
C ILE A 28 17.09 1.12 -15.07
N ASP A 29 16.47 0.05 -14.57
CA ASP A 29 15.19 -0.43 -15.07
C ASP A 29 14.15 -0.53 -13.94
N PHE A 30 12.96 0.00 -14.19
CA PHE A 30 11.80 -0.07 -13.32
C PHE A 30 10.72 -0.93 -13.97
N ARG A 31 10.26 -1.97 -13.28
CA ARG A 31 9.10 -2.74 -13.76
C ARG A 31 8.20 -3.23 -12.64
N ASP A 32 6.95 -3.42 -13.01
CA ASP A 32 5.98 -4.13 -12.20
C ASP A 32 6.35 -5.60 -12.06
N VAL A 33 6.02 -6.19 -10.92
CA VAL A 33 6.18 -7.62 -10.70
C VAL A 33 4.98 -8.36 -11.32
N ASP A 34 5.26 -9.30 -12.20
CA ASP A 34 4.29 -10.25 -12.74
C ASP A 34 3.94 -11.31 -11.69
N TYR A 35 2.64 -11.43 -11.40
CA TYR A 35 2.12 -12.35 -10.39
C TYR A 35 1.52 -13.60 -11.04
N GLN A 36 2.24 -14.72 -10.95
CA GLN A 36 1.86 -16.00 -11.58
C GLN A 36 2.34 -17.19 -10.76
N ASP A 37 1.63 -18.31 -10.86
CA ASP A 37 1.96 -19.54 -10.14
C ASP A 37 2.74 -20.55 -11.00
N GLU A 38 2.76 -20.34 -12.31
CA GLU A 38 3.46 -21.17 -13.29
C GLU A 38 4.49 -20.34 -14.06
N ALA A 39 5.42 -21.03 -14.73
CA ALA A 39 6.40 -20.35 -15.58
C ALA A 39 5.71 -19.80 -16.84
N HIS A 40 6.20 -18.66 -17.34
CA HIS A 40 5.67 -18.12 -18.59
C HIS A 40 5.89 -19.07 -19.78
N ASP A 41 4.83 -19.26 -20.59
CA ASP A 41 4.87 -20.04 -21.82
C ASP A 41 6.00 -19.62 -22.77
N HIS A 42 6.28 -18.31 -22.85
CA HIS A 42 7.35 -17.80 -23.70
C HIS A 42 8.75 -18.32 -23.32
N ILE A 43 8.99 -18.59 -22.03
CA ILE A 43 10.27 -19.15 -21.55
C ILE A 43 10.40 -20.61 -22.00
N LEU A 44 9.30 -21.36 -21.96
CA LEU A 44 9.25 -22.73 -22.46
C LEU A 44 9.54 -22.78 -23.97
N ASP A 45 8.95 -21.87 -24.74
CA ASP A 45 9.22 -21.77 -26.19
C ASP A 45 10.69 -21.45 -26.50
N LEU A 46 11.29 -20.54 -25.73
CA LEU A 46 12.71 -20.22 -25.84
C LEU A 46 13.59 -21.42 -25.46
N LEU A 47 13.21 -22.18 -24.43
CA LEU A 47 13.91 -23.39 -24.01
C LEU A 47 13.89 -24.44 -25.12
N TYR A 48 12.71 -24.75 -25.67
CA TYR A 48 12.59 -25.68 -26.79
C TYR A 48 13.39 -25.23 -28.01
N THR A 49 13.37 -23.94 -28.32
CA THR A 49 14.13 -23.38 -29.46
C THR A 49 15.62 -23.48 -29.25
N ALA A 50 16.12 -23.12 -28.05
CA ALA A 50 17.53 -23.23 -27.70
C ALA A 50 18.01 -24.69 -27.77
N LEU A 51 17.23 -25.61 -27.20
CA LEU A 51 17.54 -27.06 -27.21
C LEU A 51 17.57 -27.62 -28.63
N LYS A 52 16.56 -27.33 -29.45
CA LYS A 52 16.44 -27.89 -30.81
C LYS A 52 17.50 -27.35 -31.76
N THR A 53 17.84 -26.07 -31.65
CA THR A 53 18.74 -25.41 -32.61
C THR A 53 20.21 -25.43 -32.20
N GLY A 54 20.51 -25.51 -30.90
CA GLY A 54 21.86 -25.46 -30.36
C GLY A 54 22.62 -24.16 -30.67
N LYS A 55 21.94 -23.09 -31.09
CA LYS A 55 22.59 -21.84 -31.49
C LYS A 55 22.83 -20.95 -30.26
N PRO A 56 24.06 -20.42 -30.06
CA PRO A 56 24.39 -19.56 -28.92
C PRO A 56 23.43 -18.37 -28.73
N ARG A 57 22.95 -17.77 -29.82
CA ARG A 57 21.98 -16.66 -29.77
C ARG A 57 20.66 -17.02 -29.08
N HIS A 58 20.16 -18.25 -29.25
CA HIS A 58 18.89 -18.65 -28.65
C HIS A 58 19.08 -19.00 -27.16
N THR A 59 20.23 -19.56 -26.80
CA THR A 59 20.64 -19.70 -25.40
C THR A 59 20.73 -18.33 -24.73
N HIS A 60 21.31 -17.32 -25.39
CA HIS A 60 21.35 -15.95 -24.88
C HIS A 60 19.95 -15.39 -24.62
N PHE A 61 19.02 -15.52 -25.57
CA PHE A 61 17.62 -15.07 -25.36
C PHE A 61 16.92 -15.80 -24.22
N LEU A 62 17.11 -17.13 -24.10
CA LEU A 62 16.60 -17.89 -22.96
C LEU A 62 17.16 -17.38 -21.64
N THR A 63 18.47 -17.16 -21.55
CA THR A 63 19.11 -16.63 -20.33
C THR A 63 18.54 -15.27 -19.96
N GLN A 64 18.34 -14.36 -20.93
CA GLN A 64 17.75 -13.05 -20.67
C GLN A 64 16.31 -13.17 -20.14
N ALA A 65 15.49 -14.03 -20.75
CA ALA A 65 14.12 -14.25 -20.30
C ALA A 65 14.04 -14.82 -18.87
N VAL A 66 14.90 -15.80 -18.55
CA VAL A 66 14.97 -16.38 -17.21
C VAL A 66 15.44 -15.35 -16.17
N LEU A 67 16.42 -14.52 -16.49
CA LEU A 67 16.89 -13.46 -15.59
C LEU A 67 15.78 -12.44 -15.31
N ILE A 68 15.09 -11.95 -16.35
CA ILE A 68 13.97 -11.02 -16.18
C ILE A 68 12.89 -11.65 -15.29
N ALA A 69 12.50 -12.89 -15.54
CA ALA A 69 11.51 -13.58 -14.71
C ALA A 69 11.97 -13.75 -13.25
N ALA A 70 13.25 -14.03 -13.01
CA ALA A 70 13.78 -14.13 -11.65
C ALA A 70 13.67 -12.80 -10.88
N TYR A 71 13.86 -11.67 -11.58
CA TYR A 71 13.76 -10.34 -10.97
C TYR A 71 12.36 -9.76 -10.94
N TYR A 72 11.44 -10.16 -11.82
CA TYR A 72 10.13 -9.51 -11.95
C TYR A 72 8.96 -10.48 -11.85
N THR A 73 9.13 -11.69 -11.34
CA THR A 73 8.01 -12.62 -11.09
C THR A 73 7.89 -12.98 -9.61
N LYS A 74 6.64 -13.00 -9.12
CA LYS A 74 6.27 -13.56 -7.81
C LYS A 74 5.05 -14.47 -7.93
N ARG A 75 4.85 -15.32 -6.92
CA ARG A 75 3.63 -16.15 -6.82
C ARG A 75 2.39 -15.29 -6.67
N LYS A 76 1.27 -15.76 -7.24
CA LYS A 76 0.02 -14.99 -7.27
C LYS A 76 -0.55 -14.69 -5.90
N CYS A 77 -0.29 -15.54 -4.91
CA CYS A 77 -0.68 -15.29 -3.52
C CYS A 77 -0.08 -14.00 -2.91
N TRP A 78 0.94 -13.41 -3.52
CA TRP A 78 1.55 -12.14 -3.10
C TRP A 78 1.06 -10.93 -3.90
N SER A 79 0.05 -11.08 -4.76
CA SER A 79 -0.41 -10.00 -5.64
C SER A 79 -0.93 -8.77 -4.91
N TYR A 80 -1.32 -8.92 -3.64
CA TYR A 80 -1.75 -7.80 -2.78
C TYR A 80 -0.62 -6.82 -2.44
N GLU A 81 0.65 -7.19 -2.69
CA GLU A 81 1.79 -6.31 -2.43
C GLU A 81 1.90 -5.19 -3.46
N GLU A 82 1.42 -5.43 -4.69
CA GLU A 82 1.53 -4.51 -5.83
C GLU A 82 2.95 -3.94 -5.96
N GLU A 83 3.94 -4.85 -5.94
CA GLU A 83 5.35 -4.50 -5.91
C GLU A 83 5.85 -4.05 -7.28
N ARG A 84 6.72 -3.05 -7.24
CA ARG A 84 7.46 -2.51 -8.37
C ARG A 84 8.93 -2.50 -8.00
N ARG A 85 9.79 -2.96 -8.91
CA ARG A 85 11.22 -3.20 -8.64
C ARG A 85 12.10 -2.28 -9.48
N LEU A 86 13.11 -1.72 -8.82
CA LEU A 86 14.25 -1.07 -9.42
C LEU A 86 15.38 -2.10 -9.52
N VAL A 87 15.90 -2.32 -10.72
CA VAL A 87 17.12 -3.10 -10.96
C VAL A 87 18.19 -2.16 -11.48
N THR A 88 19.37 -2.20 -10.85
CA THR A 88 20.49 -1.33 -11.17
C THR A 88 21.78 -2.13 -11.33
N PRO A 89 22.65 -1.74 -12.27
CA PRO A 89 24.02 -2.24 -12.32
C PRO A 89 24.79 -1.98 -11.02
N PRO A 90 25.79 -2.82 -10.69
CA PRO A 90 26.65 -2.61 -9.53
C PRO A 90 27.43 -1.31 -9.55
N ASP A 91 27.69 -0.73 -10.73
CA ASP A 91 28.49 0.48 -10.90
C ASP A 91 27.84 1.72 -10.25
N HIS A 92 26.52 1.70 -10.01
CA HIS A 92 25.81 2.77 -9.30
C HIS A 92 25.65 2.50 -7.81
N ILE A 93 26.14 1.36 -7.31
CA ILE A 93 25.99 0.95 -5.92
C ILE A 93 27.27 1.25 -5.15
N GLU A 94 27.13 1.99 -4.05
CA GLU A 94 28.18 2.21 -3.07
C GLU A 94 28.04 1.21 -1.93
N GLU A 95 29.11 0.53 -1.56
CA GLU A 95 29.14 -0.29 -0.35
C GLU A 95 29.67 0.54 0.83
N SER A 96 28.87 0.67 1.88
CA SER A 96 29.28 1.35 3.12
C SER A 96 28.82 0.57 4.33
N SER A 97 29.79 0.13 5.16
CA SER A 97 29.50 -0.60 6.41
C SER A 97 28.65 -1.87 6.20
N GLY A 98 28.86 -2.58 5.08
CA GLY A 98 28.09 -3.78 4.71
C GLY A 98 26.69 -3.50 4.16
N LEU A 99 26.34 -2.23 3.94
CA LEU A 99 25.12 -1.83 3.25
C LEU A 99 25.42 -1.49 1.80
N LEU A 100 24.55 -1.98 0.90
CA LEU A 100 24.53 -1.57 -0.50
C LEU A 100 23.62 -0.36 -0.62
N ILE A 101 24.18 0.77 -1.08
CA ILE A 101 23.51 2.06 -1.12
C ILE A 101 23.45 2.51 -2.58
N LEU A 102 22.25 2.81 -3.07
CA LEU A 102 22.06 3.53 -4.34
C LEU A 102 21.91 5.03 -4.02
N PRO A 103 22.92 5.87 -4.27
CA PRO A 103 22.81 7.30 -4.04
C PRO A 103 21.91 7.95 -5.10
N LEU A 104 20.75 8.44 -4.67
CA LEU A 104 19.82 9.17 -5.55
C LEU A 104 19.96 10.69 -5.36
N PRO A 105 20.03 11.48 -6.44
CA PRO A 105 19.94 12.93 -6.35
C PRO A 105 18.62 13.34 -5.67
N VAL A 106 18.67 14.37 -4.82
CA VAL A 106 17.47 14.89 -4.13
C VAL A 106 16.41 15.40 -5.12
N SER A 107 16.80 15.76 -6.33
CA SER A 107 15.89 16.13 -7.42
C SER A 107 14.99 14.99 -7.89
N CYS A 108 15.36 13.73 -7.62
CA CYS A 108 14.56 12.55 -7.95
C CYS A 108 13.47 12.28 -6.91
N VAL A 109 13.44 12.99 -5.78
CA VAL A 109 12.42 12.81 -4.73
C VAL A 109 11.22 13.69 -5.04
N SER A 110 10.06 13.08 -5.31
CA SER A 110 8.80 13.80 -5.56
C SER A 110 8.02 14.10 -4.28
N GLY A 111 8.19 13.26 -3.24
CA GLY A 111 7.45 13.43 -1.99
C GLY A 111 7.99 12.62 -0.81
N ILE A 112 7.58 13.02 0.39
CA ILE A 112 7.86 12.31 1.65
C ILE A 112 6.53 12.08 2.37
N ILE A 113 6.32 10.84 2.80
CA ILE A 113 5.05 10.40 3.38
C ILE A 113 5.31 9.78 4.73
N SER A 114 4.75 10.40 5.76
CA SER A 114 4.82 9.88 7.13
C SER A 114 3.66 8.93 7.40
N GLY A 115 3.94 7.83 8.09
CA GLY A 115 2.92 6.87 8.48
C GLY A 115 1.96 7.38 9.57
N TYR A 116 0.81 6.73 9.67
CA TYR A 116 -0.27 7.11 10.60
C TYR A 116 0.15 7.12 12.07
N GLN A 117 1.06 6.23 12.46
CA GLN A 117 1.58 6.14 13.82
C GLN A 117 2.97 6.77 13.96
N ALA A 118 3.45 7.53 12.98
CA ALA A 118 4.75 8.16 13.04
C ALA A 118 4.83 9.10 14.26
N GLU A 119 5.97 9.05 14.96
CA GLU A 119 6.18 9.88 16.13
C GLU A 119 6.22 11.37 15.74
N PRO A 120 5.81 12.30 16.64
CA PRO A 120 5.81 13.73 16.34
C PRO A 120 7.17 14.25 15.84
N GLU A 121 8.27 13.69 16.35
CA GLU A 121 9.64 14.02 15.92
C GLU A 121 9.89 13.57 14.48
N THR A 122 9.49 12.35 14.12
CA THR A 122 9.60 11.81 12.75
C THR A 122 8.75 12.62 11.76
N VAL A 123 7.54 12.99 12.15
CA VAL A 123 6.64 13.85 11.37
C VAL A 123 7.27 15.22 11.13
N LYS A 124 7.88 15.82 12.16
CA LYS A 124 8.59 17.09 12.04
C LYS A 124 9.80 16.98 11.12
N LEU A 125 10.63 15.95 11.30
CA LEU A 125 11.79 15.69 10.45
C LEU A 125 11.40 15.56 8.97
N ALA A 126 10.32 14.82 8.69
CA ALA A 126 9.82 14.65 7.32
C ALA A 126 9.36 15.97 6.70
N LYS A 127 8.70 16.84 7.45
CA LYS A 127 8.29 18.19 7.01
C LYS A 127 9.49 19.11 6.76
N ASP A 128 10.48 19.05 7.62
CA ASP A 128 11.70 19.86 7.50
C ASP A 128 12.50 19.41 6.25
N LEU A 129 12.62 18.09 6.04
CA LEU A 129 13.26 17.51 4.86
C LEU A 129 12.52 17.85 3.57
N SER A 130 11.18 17.74 3.55
CA SER A 130 10.40 18.05 2.36
C SER A 130 10.55 19.51 1.97
N THR A 131 10.57 20.41 2.95
CA THR A 131 10.77 21.85 2.74
C THR A 131 12.19 22.15 2.23
N LYS A 132 13.20 21.47 2.78
CA LYS A 132 14.60 21.62 2.37
C LYS A 132 14.84 21.15 0.94
N ILE A 133 14.23 20.04 0.54
CA ILE A 133 14.36 19.45 -0.81
C ILE A 133 13.44 20.16 -1.81
N GLY A 134 12.34 20.76 -1.34
CA GLY A 134 11.32 21.35 -2.20
C GLY A 134 10.36 20.31 -2.79
N CYS A 135 10.15 19.19 -2.10
CA CYS A 135 9.23 18.12 -2.52
C CYS A 135 7.92 18.13 -1.72
N ASN A 136 6.95 17.31 -2.14
CA ASN A 136 5.66 17.22 -1.47
C ASN A 136 5.78 16.53 -0.09
N TYR A 137 4.87 16.87 0.81
CA TYR A 137 4.75 16.18 2.09
C TYR A 137 3.33 15.69 2.31
N TYR A 138 3.22 14.45 2.79
CA TYR A 138 1.96 13.84 3.16
C TYR A 138 2.05 13.10 4.51
N HIS A 139 0.93 13.00 5.20
CA HIS A 139 0.76 12.20 6.40
C HIS A 139 -0.39 11.23 6.18
N ALA A 140 -0.14 9.94 6.37
CA ALA A 140 -1.16 8.90 6.21
C ALA A 140 -2.14 8.93 7.39
N VAL A 141 -3.43 8.81 7.11
CA VAL A 141 -4.51 8.81 8.09
C VAL A 141 -5.42 7.62 7.83
N ILE A 142 -5.75 6.88 8.89
CA ILE A 142 -6.72 5.78 8.82
C ILE A 142 -8.12 6.35 9.02
N GLY A 143 -9.01 6.15 8.05
CA GLY A 143 -10.40 6.56 8.13
C GLY A 143 -11.20 5.75 9.14
N LYS A 144 -12.19 6.40 9.76
CA LYS A 144 -13.18 5.71 10.60
C LYS A 144 -14.30 5.12 9.75
N SER A 145 -14.60 5.77 8.62
CA SER A 145 -15.69 5.37 7.72
C SER A 145 -15.23 4.58 6.49
N THR A 146 -13.95 4.63 6.14
CA THR A 146 -13.36 3.95 4.98
C THR A 146 -12.21 3.05 5.42
N ALA A 147 -12.14 1.84 4.85
CA ALA A 147 -11.03 0.92 5.11
C ALA A 147 -9.72 1.40 4.45
N GLU A 148 -9.83 2.15 3.35
CA GLU A 148 -8.68 2.73 2.67
C GLU A 148 -8.16 3.96 3.42
N PRO A 149 -6.83 4.04 3.66
CA PRO A 149 -6.22 5.21 4.24
C PRO A 149 -6.26 6.39 3.26
N TYR A 150 -6.34 7.59 3.80
CA TYR A 150 -6.21 8.83 3.07
C TYR A 150 -5.00 9.62 3.58
N PHE A 151 -4.68 10.73 2.94
CA PHE A 151 -3.47 11.49 3.26
C PHE A 151 -3.80 12.96 3.51
N SER A 152 -3.07 13.60 4.43
CA SER A 152 -3.12 15.04 4.65
C SER A 152 -1.78 15.70 4.34
N ASP A 153 -1.78 16.83 3.64
CA ASP A 153 -0.56 17.62 3.41
C ASP A 153 -0.22 18.53 4.61
N ALA A 154 0.84 19.34 4.48
CA ALA A 154 1.25 20.30 5.50
C ALA A 154 0.24 21.45 5.74
N LYS A 155 -0.77 21.61 4.86
CA LYS A 155 -1.83 22.62 4.92
C LYS A 155 -3.19 22.00 5.28
N ASP A 156 -3.20 20.75 5.76
CA ASP A 156 -4.37 19.94 6.08
C ASP A 156 -5.33 19.70 4.89
N ASN A 157 -4.86 19.85 3.65
CA ASN A 157 -5.61 19.39 2.49
C ASN A 157 -5.61 17.86 2.44
N ILE A 158 -6.75 17.30 2.07
CA ILE A 158 -6.97 15.86 2.06
C ILE A 158 -6.77 15.30 0.66
N PHE A 159 -6.06 14.18 0.57
CA PHE A 159 -5.72 13.46 -0.64
C PHE A 159 -6.13 12.00 -0.53
N THR A 160 -6.51 11.42 -1.66
CA THR A 160 -6.80 9.99 -1.80
C THR A 160 -5.88 9.40 -2.86
N PHE A 161 -5.42 8.16 -2.63
CA PHE A 161 -4.58 7.44 -3.57
C PHE A 161 -5.47 6.74 -4.61
N ASN A 162 -5.39 7.18 -5.86
CA ASN A 162 -6.16 6.62 -6.96
C ASN A 162 -5.22 6.36 -8.14
N ASN A 163 -5.28 5.15 -8.71
CA ASN A 163 -4.52 4.77 -9.91
C ASN A 163 -3.03 5.14 -9.86
N GLY A 164 -2.35 4.82 -8.75
CA GLY A 164 -0.92 5.10 -8.61
C GLY A 164 -0.56 6.53 -8.21
N THR A 165 -1.53 7.44 -8.07
CA THR A 165 -1.26 8.87 -7.79
C THR A 165 -2.07 9.41 -6.62
N LEU A 166 -1.50 10.38 -5.91
CA LEU A 166 -2.20 11.13 -4.87
C LEU A 166 -2.98 12.29 -5.50
N SER A 167 -4.30 12.24 -5.38
CA SER A 167 -5.22 13.26 -5.90
C SER A 167 -5.97 13.93 -4.77
N ARG A 168 -6.25 15.24 -4.89
CA ARG A 168 -7.00 15.96 -3.86
C ARG A 168 -8.42 15.39 -3.76
N ALA A 169 -8.88 15.15 -2.53
CA ALA A 169 -10.22 14.65 -2.28
C ALA A 169 -11.27 15.66 -2.79
N LYS A 170 -12.23 15.17 -3.58
CA LYS A 170 -13.30 15.99 -4.17
C LYS A 170 -14.28 16.53 -3.14
N SER A 171 -14.51 15.79 -2.06
CA SER A 171 -15.44 16.14 -1.00
C SER A 171 -14.94 15.58 0.32
N ILE A 172 -15.10 16.36 1.39
CA ILE A 172 -14.63 16.04 2.73
C ILE A 172 -15.74 16.23 3.77
N CYS A 173 -15.76 15.36 4.78
CA CYS A 173 -16.69 15.46 5.90
C CYS A 173 -16.43 16.75 6.69
N LYS A 174 -17.48 17.54 6.96
CA LYS A 174 -17.36 18.80 7.73
C LYS A 174 -16.93 18.61 9.18
N LYS A 175 -17.09 17.41 9.76
CA LYS A 175 -16.75 17.13 11.17
C LYS A 175 -15.36 16.49 11.32
N CYS A 176 -15.09 15.39 10.63
CA CYS A 176 -13.84 14.63 10.79
C CYS A 176 -12.84 14.83 9.64
N ARG A 177 -13.20 15.59 8.60
CA ARG A 177 -12.39 15.83 7.39
C ARG A 177 -12.06 14.58 6.56
N GLU A 178 -12.62 13.42 6.88
CA GLU A 178 -12.49 12.22 6.05
C GLU A 178 -13.04 12.47 4.63
N PRO A 179 -12.42 11.88 3.59
CA PRO A 179 -13.00 11.87 2.26
C PRO A 179 -14.41 11.29 2.27
N VAL A 180 -15.33 11.89 1.53
CA VAL A 180 -16.71 11.41 1.38
C VAL A 180 -17.14 11.46 -0.08
N SER A 181 -18.17 10.69 -0.42
CA SER A 181 -18.78 10.73 -1.75
C SER A 181 -19.30 12.13 -2.10
N GLU A 182 -19.37 12.42 -3.40
CA GLU A 182 -19.94 13.66 -3.92
C GLU A 182 -21.37 13.85 -3.36
N ASN A 183 -21.71 15.07 -2.96
CA ASN A 183 -22.98 15.47 -2.32
C ASN A 183 -23.18 15.03 -0.86
N VAL A 184 -22.21 14.36 -0.23
CA VAL A 184 -22.25 14.06 1.20
C VAL A 184 -21.48 15.13 1.97
N SER A 185 -22.11 15.76 2.96
CA SER A 185 -21.45 16.82 3.77
C SER A 185 -20.93 16.32 5.12
N ILE A 186 -21.46 15.20 5.61
CA ILE A 186 -21.12 14.57 6.89
C ILE A 186 -21.06 13.07 6.63
N CYS A 187 -19.97 12.40 7.01
CA CYS A 187 -19.83 10.96 6.82
C CYS A 187 -20.84 10.17 7.68
N PRO A 188 -21.16 8.91 7.34
CA PRO A 188 -22.12 8.09 8.07
C PRO A 188 -21.83 7.98 9.57
N TRP A 189 -20.54 7.95 9.94
CA TRP A 189 -20.13 7.88 11.35
C TRP A 189 -20.42 9.18 12.10
N CYS A 190 -20.17 10.33 11.45
CA CYS A 190 -20.39 11.65 12.03
C CYS A 190 -21.85 12.12 11.99
N SER A 191 -22.70 11.45 11.21
CA SER A 191 -24.14 11.69 11.16
C SER A 191 -24.92 10.95 12.26
N ILE A 192 -24.30 9.98 12.94
CA ILE A 192 -24.91 9.31 14.10
C ILE A 192 -25.13 10.35 15.20
N ASP A 193 -26.38 10.47 15.64
CA ASP A 193 -26.81 11.35 16.73
C ASP A 193 -27.49 10.55 17.86
N GLU A 194 -27.92 11.26 18.90
CA GLU A 194 -28.58 10.63 20.05
C GLU A 194 -29.86 9.87 19.69
N SER A 195 -30.59 10.29 18.65
CA SER A 195 -31.82 9.61 18.24
C SER A 195 -31.52 8.23 17.68
N HIS A 196 -30.47 8.13 16.86
CA HIS A 196 -29.95 6.85 16.36
C HIS A 196 -29.46 5.95 17.50
N GLN A 197 -28.77 6.52 18.50
CA GLN A 197 -28.30 5.77 19.67
C GLN A 197 -29.47 5.24 20.51
N ARG A 198 -30.48 6.07 20.78
CA ARG A 198 -31.69 5.66 21.53
C ARG A 198 -32.48 4.62 20.77
N TYR A 199 -32.63 4.77 19.46
CA TYR A 199 -33.27 3.79 18.61
C TYR A 199 -32.54 2.45 18.64
N ALA A 200 -31.22 2.45 18.44
CA ALA A 200 -30.40 1.25 18.49
C ALA A 200 -30.43 0.58 19.87
N ALA A 201 -30.36 1.36 20.97
CA ALA A 201 -30.45 0.83 22.34
C ALA A 201 -31.84 0.25 22.64
N GLY A 202 -32.90 0.89 22.17
CA GLY A 202 -34.29 0.43 22.31
C GLY A 202 -34.57 -0.86 21.54
N HIS A 203 -33.94 -1.03 20.39
CA HIS A 203 -34.13 -2.17 19.49
C HIS A 203 -32.97 -3.17 19.52
N ASN A 204 -32.12 -3.13 20.56
CA ASN A 204 -31.00 -4.06 20.68
C ASN A 204 -31.53 -5.44 21.13
N PRO A 205 -31.57 -6.46 20.26
CA PRO A 205 -32.10 -7.78 20.60
C PRO A 205 -31.27 -8.45 21.71
N MET A 206 -29.96 -8.20 21.76
CA MET A 206 -29.09 -8.74 22.80
C MET A 206 -29.49 -8.23 24.18
N ARG A 207 -29.86 -6.96 24.28
CA ARG A 207 -30.35 -6.38 25.55
C ARG A 207 -31.71 -6.96 25.96
N VAL A 208 -32.57 -7.27 24.99
CA VAL A 208 -33.85 -7.96 25.27
C VAL A 208 -33.59 -9.37 25.79
N ILE A 209 -32.72 -10.14 25.14
CA ILE A 209 -32.36 -11.51 25.55
C ILE A 209 -31.69 -11.51 26.94
N ASP A 210 -30.86 -10.50 27.24
CA ASP A 210 -30.21 -10.32 28.53
C ASP A 210 -31.19 -10.03 29.67
N ASN A 211 -32.21 -9.21 29.42
CA ASN A 211 -33.27 -8.96 30.40
C ASN A 211 -34.04 -10.22 30.81
N PHE A 212 -34.09 -11.24 29.94
CA PHE A 212 -34.66 -12.55 30.26
C PHE A 212 -33.65 -13.53 30.88
N GLY A 213 -32.40 -13.10 31.11
CA GLY A 213 -31.33 -13.94 31.67
C GLY A 213 -30.79 -14.99 30.69
N LEU A 214 -31.08 -14.89 29.40
CA LEU A 214 -30.77 -15.90 28.40
C LEU A 214 -29.53 -15.58 27.55
N LEU A 215 -28.93 -14.39 27.73
CA LEU A 215 -27.89 -13.88 26.85
C LEU A 215 -26.67 -14.81 26.77
N GLN A 216 -26.20 -15.30 27.90
CA GLN A 216 -25.02 -16.18 27.95
C GLN A 216 -25.28 -17.51 27.25
N ASN A 217 -26.46 -18.10 27.43
CA ASN A 217 -26.84 -19.34 26.76
C ASN A 217 -26.98 -19.14 25.24
N TYR A 218 -27.55 -18.00 24.82
CA TYR A 218 -27.65 -17.64 23.41
C TYR A 218 -26.27 -17.45 22.76
N LEU A 219 -25.37 -16.70 23.40
CA LEU A 219 -24.00 -16.50 22.94
C LEU A 219 -23.17 -17.80 22.93
N GLN A 220 -23.43 -18.70 23.88
CA GLN A 220 -22.80 -20.01 23.93
C GLN A 220 -23.28 -20.90 22.78
N GLY A 221 -24.59 -20.98 22.54
CA GLY A 221 -25.15 -21.72 21.41
C GLY A 221 -24.69 -21.21 20.06
N MET A 222 -24.59 -19.88 19.88
CA MET A 222 -24.04 -19.30 18.64
C MET A 222 -22.56 -19.67 18.44
N ARG A 223 -21.75 -19.66 19.51
CA ARG A 223 -20.35 -20.10 19.43
C ARG A 223 -20.22 -21.58 19.08
N GLU A 224 -21.10 -22.42 19.62
CA GLU A 224 -21.13 -23.85 19.30
C GLU A 224 -21.51 -24.10 17.82
N ILE A 225 -22.41 -23.30 17.25
CA ILE A 225 -22.73 -23.32 15.81
C ILE A 225 -21.51 -22.89 14.98
N ASP A 226 -20.86 -21.78 15.33
CA ASP A 226 -19.67 -21.27 14.63
C ASP A 226 -18.49 -22.27 14.68
N GLU A 227 -18.35 -23.00 15.78
CA GLU A 227 -17.33 -24.04 15.96
C GLU A 227 -17.71 -25.40 15.34
N GLY A 228 -18.87 -25.50 14.67
CA GLY A 228 -19.34 -26.72 14.02
C GLY A 228 -19.75 -27.84 15.00
N ARG A 229 -20.08 -27.49 16.25
CA ARG A 229 -20.54 -28.40 17.31
C ARG A 229 -22.04 -28.30 17.57
N GLY A 230 -22.74 -27.40 16.87
CA GLY A 230 -24.20 -27.33 16.88
C GLY A 230 -24.80 -28.57 16.19
N HIS A 231 -25.69 -29.27 16.90
CA HIS A 231 -26.50 -30.36 16.36
C HIS A 231 -27.50 -29.89 15.30
#